data_AF-L8GQ65-F1
#
_entry.id   AF-L8GQ65-F1
#
_cell.length_a   1.000
_cell.length_b   1.000
_cell.length_c   1.000
_cell.angle_alpha   90.00
_cell.angle_beta   90.00
_cell.angle_gamma   90.00
#
_symmetry.space_group_name_H-M   'P 1'
#
loop_
_entity.id
_entity.type
_entity.pdbx_description
1 polymer ?
#
loop_
_entity_poly.entity_id
_entity_poly.type
_entity_poly.pdbx_seq_one_letter_code
_entity_poly.pdbx_strand_id
1 'polypeptide(L)'
;MANLLRSPALLLLVALLSFIASSALVSGATLDVCPSPGACAYSSVTAALLAARGGDVVHVQKGNYANEATTNVIGAVISLSFVYPTNQWLTINGTLTLVGDLTLVVNAGTWPNNVILVPTGGQLVQKGNLNFVGGNARYAGSGITVQGVYKQTGNLKAVSTGATAFGAVVQLDQGTWLQDTGASVDMQLSLSNGVSFTNGGSWLQKGDINMKLDQSSNGVACLVKPNKVWVQQGRVSMTTSNFSVGISLNTGKWQGFGDINMNVLDSGSDSISCYNPTVDVVGRVLVQKNNACYTLLVPARCALKPTFCPA
;
A
#
# COMPACT_ATOMS: atom_id res chain seq x y z
N MET A 1 56.71 2.51 -7.73
CA MET A 1 55.48 2.25 -6.96
C MET A 1 54.31 3.15 -7.41
N ALA A 2 54.11 3.39 -8.71
CA ALA A 2 53.11 4.34 -9.22
C ALA A 2 52.03 3.73 -10.15
N ASN A 3 51.99 2.40 -10.30
CA ASN A 3 51.09 1.74 -11.27
C ASN A 3 49.98 0.88 -10.64
N LEU A 4 49.85 0.83 -9.31
CA LEU A 4 48.79 0.07 -8.64
C LEU A 4 47.43 0.81 -8.56
N LEU A 5 47.38 2.11 -8.86
CA LEU A 5 46.17 2.94 -8.74
C LEU A 5 45.30 3.02 -10.02
N ARG A 6 45.67 2.33 -11.10
CA ARG A 6 44.94 2.38 -12.39
C ARG A 6 44.13 1.14 -12.73
N SER A 7 43.99 0.19 -11.80
CA SER A 7 43.14 -0.96 -12.05
C SER A 7 41.66 -0.59 -11.83
N PRO A 8 40.81 -0.63 -12.88
CA PRO A 8 39.38 -0.35 -12.73
C PRO A 8 38.72 -1.34 -11.76
N ALA A 9 39.26 -2.56 -11.63
CA ALA A 9 38.78 -3.54 -10.66
C ALA A 9 39.06 -3.13 -9.21
N LEU A 10 40.18 -2.45 -8.93
CA LEU A 10 40.51 -1.95 -7.60
C LEU A 10 39.63 -0.74 -7.22
N LEU A 11 39.36 0.15 -8.18
CA LEU A 11 38.41 1.26 -7.99
C LEU A 11 36.99 0.75 -7.77
N LEU A 12 36.57 -0.29 -8.49
CA LEU A 12 35.27 -0.94 -8.29
C LEU A 12 35.18 -1.60 -6.91
N LEU A 13 36.25 -2.25 -6.45
CA LEU A 13 36.31 -2.90 -5.13
C LEU A 13 36.25 -1.87 -4.00
N VAL A 14 36.97 -0.75 -4.12
CA VAL A 14 36.91 0.36 -3.14
C VAL A 14 35.52 1.01 -3.15
N ALA A 15 34.92 1.22 -4.32
CA ALA A 15 33.55 1.72 -4.45
C ALA A 15 32.53 0.77 -3.80
N LEU A 16 32.66 -0.53 -4.04
CA LEU A 16 31.81 -1.57 -3.46
C LEU A 16 31.99 -1.65 -1.92
N LEU A 17 33.22 -1.57 -1.43
CA LEU A 17 33.53 -1.52 0.01
C LEU A 17 32.98 -0.25 0.68
N SER A 18 33.02 0.90 0.01
CA SER A 18 32.38 2.12 0.50
C SER A 18 30.85 2.05 0.46
N PHE A 19 30.27 1.35 -0.53
CA PHE A 19 28.82 1.11 -0.58
C PHE A 19 28.35 0.18 0.55
N ILE A 20 29.13 -0.87 0.86
CA ILE A 20 28.85 -1.81 1.95
C ILE A 20 29.09 -1.15 3.32
N ALA A 21 30.08 -0.26 3.45
CA ALA A 21 30.31 0.50 4.69
C ALA A 21 29.26 1.59 4.94
N SER A 22 28.60 2.10 3.89
CA SER A 22 27.52 3.08 4.00
C SER A 22 26.20 2.48 4.50
N SER A 23 26.06 1.15 4.47
CA SER A 23 24.97 0.42 5.11
C SER A 23 25.29 0.01 6.55
N ALA A 24 26.10 0.81 7.26
CA ALA A 24 26.09 0.78 8.72
C ALA A 24 24.65 1.07 9.16
N LEU A 25 23.92 0.02 9.52
CA LEU A 25 22.66 0.10 10.25
C LEU A 25 22.91 1.05 11.42
N VAL A 26 22.42 2.28 11.30
CA VAL A 26 22.24 3.14 12.45
C VAL A 26 21.28 2.35 13.33
N SER A 27 21.82 1.67 14.34
CA SER A 27 21.06 0.96 15.35
C SER A 27 20.28 2.02 16.11
N GLY A 28 19.07 2.34 15.64
CA GLY A 28 18.19 3.23 16.37
C GLY A 28 17.77 2.61 17.69
N ALA A 29 17.36 3.47 18.60
CA ALA A 29 16.86 3.05 19.90
C ALA A 29 15.50 2.34 19.73
N THR A 30 15.22 1.38 20.62
CA THR A 30 13.87 0.87 20.79
C THR A 30 13.14 1.74 21.81
N LEU A 31 12.02 2.34 21.40
CA LEU A 31 11.16 3.19 22.23
C LEU A 31 9.91 2.39 22.59
N ASP A 32 9.82 1.92 23.82
CA ASP A 32 8.66 1.18 24.29
C ASP A 32 7.51 2.13 24.66
N VAL A 33 6.29 1.78 24.25
CA VAL A 33 5.04 2.49 24.56
C VAL A 33 4.13 1.55 25.32
N CYS A 34 3.58 1.97 26.46
CA CYS A 34 2.65 1.20 27.28
C CYS A 34 1.38 2.00 27.53
N PRO A 35 0.19 1.40 27.59
CA PRO A 35 -1.05 2.14 27.82
C PRO A 35 -1.20 2.56 29.30
N SER A 36 -0.56 1.82 30.21
CA SER A 36 -0.49 2.16 31.62
C SER A 36 0.66 3.14 31.87
N PRO A 37 0.41 4.32 32.48
CA PRO A 37 1.46 5.26 32.86
C PRO A 37 2.54 4.57 33.71
N GLY A 38 3.80 4.78 33.35
CA GLY A 38 4.97 4.28 34.11
C GLY A 38 5.43 2.85 33.79
N ALA A 39 4.71 2.09 32.96
CA ALA A 39 5.16 0.76 32.53
C ALA A 39 6.17 0.78 31.36
N CYS A 40 6.19 1.88 30.60
CA CYS A 40 7.13 2.13 29.52
C CYS A 40 7.58 3.60 29.54
N ALA A 41 8.60 3.93 28.73
CA ALA A 41 9.09 5.30 28.55
C ALA A 41 8.01 6.24 27.98
N TYR A 42 7.08 5.71 27.17
CA TYR A 42 5.97 6.48 26.60
C TYR A 42 4.63 5.87 26.96
N SER A 43 3.64 6.73 27.24
CA SER A 43 2.25 6.33 27.45
C SER A 43 1.34 6.56 26.25
N SER A 44 1.85 7.19 25.18
CA SER A 44 1.15 7.39 23.92
C SER A 44 2.05 7.11 22.73
N VAL A 45 1.45 6.61 21.66
CA VAL A 45 2.15 6.30 20.40
C VAL A 45 2.63 7.61 19.78
N THR A 46 1.84 8.67 19.84
CA THR A 46 2.24 10.02 19.41
C THR A 46 3.52 10.49 20.09
N ALA A 47 3.62 10.39 21.42
CA ALA A 47 4.78 10.90 22.14
C ALA A 47 6.05 10.12 21.78
N ALA A 48 5.93 8.81 21.62
CA ALA A 48 7.04 7.97 21.16
C ALA A 48 7.46 8.31 19.73
N LEU A 49 6.50 8.48 18.82
CA LEU A 49 6.76 8.86 17.43
C LEU A 49 7.37 10.26 17.29
N LEU A 50 7.00 11.21 18.16
CA LEU A 50 7.59 12.56 18.21
C LEU A 50 9.03 12.55 18.77
N ALA A 51 9.35 11.60 19.66
CA ALA A 51 10.68 11.47 20.23
C ALA A 51 11.64 10.63 19.37
N ALA A 52 11.09 9.78 18.49
CA ALA A 52 11.84 8.89 17.62
C ALA A 52 12.68 9.64 16.58
N ARG A 53 13.89 9.13 16.35
CA ARG A 53 14.85 9.57 15.35
C ARG A 53 14.94 8.54 14.22
N GLY A 54 15.57 8.93 13.10
CA GLY A 54 15.70 8.03 11.95
C GLY A 54 16.46 6.76 12.32
N GLY A 55 15.85 5.61 12.08
CA GLY A 55 16.39 4.29 12.43
C GLY A 55 15.85 3.71 13.74
N ASP A 56 15.14 4.51 14.55
CA ASP A 56 14.53 4.04 15.80
C ASP A 56 13.35 3.09 15.54
N VAL A 57 13.13 2.17 16.48
CA VAL A 57 12.00 1.24 16.49
C VAL A 57 11.07 1.66 17.62
N VAL A 58 9.84 2.04 17.30
CA VAL A 58 8.83 2.30 18.33
C VAL A 58 8.07 0.99 18.56
N HIS A 59 8.26 0.41 19.74
CA HIS A 59 7.64 -0.85 20.14
C HIS A 59 6.42 -0.56 21.01
N VAL A 60 5.22 -0.85 20.51
CA VAL A 60 3.99 -0.52 21.22
C VAL A 60 3.47 -1.76 21.91
N GLN A 61 3.51 -1.75 23.25
CA GLN A 61 3.01 -2.81 24.12
C GLN A 61 1.48 -2.89 24.07
N LYS A 62 0.93 -4.01 24.51
CA LYS A 62 -0.50 -4.28 24.50
C LYS A 62 -1.30 -3.27 25.35
N GLY A 63 -2.34 -2.68 24.76
CA GLY A 63 -3.51 -2.12 25.45
C GLY A 63 -4.15 -0.93 24.71
N ASN A 64 -5.05 -0.19 25.38
CA ASN A 64 -5.85 0.87 24.75
C ASN A 64 -5.15 2.23 24.86
N TYR A 65 -4.80 2.82 23.72
CA TYR A 65 -4.18 4.15 23.63
C TYR A 65 -5.23 5.17 23.17
N ALA A 66 -5.95 5.74 24.14
CA ALA A 66 -6.92 6.79 23.89
C ALA A 66 -6.23 8.17 23.86
N ASN A 67 -6.76 9.11 23.08
CA ASN A 67 -6.33 10.53 23.01
C ASN A 67 -4.99 10.83 22.31
N GLU A 68 -4.75 10.23 21.14
CA GLU A 68 -3.65 10.66 20.26
C GLU A 68 -3.98 12.03 19.62
N ALA A 69 -3.12 13.04 19.80
CA ALA A 69 -3.39 14.44 19.48
C ALA A 69 -3.38 14.77 17.96
N THR A 70 -4.05 15.86 17.61
CA THR A 70 -4.56 16.21 16.27
C THR A 70 -3.55 16.81 15.27
N THR A 71 -2.26 16.90 15.60
CA THR A 71 -1.19 17.33 14.67
C THR A 71 0.16 16.75 15.09
N ASN A 72 0.53 15.61 14.51
CA ASN A 72 1.90 15.08 14.64
C ASN A 72 2.62 15.18 13.30
N VAL A 73 3.86 15.65 13.36
CA VAL A 73 4.79 15.66 12.23
C VAL A 73 5.83 14.59 12.53
N ILE A 74 5.76 13.46 11.84
CA ILE A 74 6.76 12.39 11.99
C ILE A 74 7.85 12.65 10.96
N GLY A 75 9.01 13.15 11.37
CA GLY A 75 10.12 13.49 10.46
C GLY A 75 11.18 12.39 10.29
N ALA A 76 11.02 11.24 10.96
CA ALA A 76 12.02 10.19 11.04
C ALA A 76 11.57 8.90 10.33
N VAL A 77 12.54 8.08 9.89
CA VAL A 77 12.29 6.69 9.46
C VAL A 77 12.01 5.84 10.70
N ILE A 78 10.78 5.37 10.87
CA ILE A 78 10.34 4.61 12.07
C ILE A 78 9.78 3.25 11.66
N SER A 79 10.15 2.21 12.41
CA SER A 79 9.48 0.90 12.34
C SER A 79 8.58 0.68 13.56
N LEU A 80 7.31 0.33 13.33
CA LEU A 80 6.39 -0.08 14.38
C LEU A 80 6.20 -1.60 14.37
N SER A 81 6.36 -2.22 15.55
CA SER A 81 6.06 -3.63 15.81
C SER A 81 5.07 -3.72 16.97
N PHE A 82 4.05 -4.57 16.84
CA PHE A 82 2.96 -4.69 17.81
C PHE A 82 2.77 -6.15 18.23
N VAL A 83 2.48 -6.36 19.53
CA VAL A 83 2.14 -7.66 20.10
C VAL A 83 0.67 -7.69 20.51
N TYR A 84 -0.04 -8.70 20.00
CA TYR A 84 -1.47 -9.06 20.14
C TYR A 84 -2.12 -8.85 21.55
N PRO A 85 -3.45 -8.58 21.69
CA PRO A 85 -4.49 -8.27 20.71
C PRO A 85 -5.07 -6.85 20.85
N THR A 86 -4.97 -6.03 19.81
CA THR A 86 -5.84 -4.86 19.67
C THR A 86 -6.48 -4.88 18.29
N ASN A 87 -7.77 -4.56 18.22
CA ASN A 87 -8.54 -4.56 16.98
C ASN A 87 -8.19 -3.38 16.05
N GLN A 88 -7.33 -2.47 16.51
CA GLN A 88 -6.95 -1.25 15.84
C GLN A 88 -5.64 -0.70 16.40
N TRP A 89 -4.72 -0.21 15.55
CA TRP A 89 -3.41 0.29 16.02
C TRP A 89 -3.34 1.81 16.09
N LEU A 90 -3.88 2.53 15.10
CA LEU A 90 -3.86 3.99 15.05
C LEU A 90 -5.18 4.55 14.53
N THR A 91 -5.77 5.50 15.25
CA THR A 91 -6.95 6.26 14.80
C THR A 91 -6.61 7.75 14.70
N ILE A 92 -6.83 8.35 13.53
CA ILE A 92 -6.43 9.73 13.24
C ILE A 92 -7.68 10.62 13.21
N ASN A 93 -8.12 11.09 14.38
CA ASN A 93 -9.31 11.95 14.50
C ASN A 93 -9.07 13.41 14.03
N GLY A 94 -7.81 13.84 13.91
CA GLY A 94 -7.40 15.16 13.42
C GLY A 94 -6.57 15.05 12.14
N THR A 95 -5.49 15.83 12.02
CA THR A 95 -4.55 15.71 10.90
C THR A 95 -3.23 15.10 11.34
N LEU A 96 -2.86 13.94 10.80
CA LEU A 96 -1.52 13.38 10.95
C LEU A 96 -0.70 13.66 9.70
N THR A 97 0.51 14.22 9.83
CA THR A 97 1.43 14.38 8.71
C THR A 97 2.67 13.50 8.90
N LEU A 98 2.84 12.50 8.03
CA LEU A 98 4.04 11.67 7.95
C LEU A 98 5.03 12.33 6.99
N VAL A 99 6.12 12.89 7.50
CA VAL A 99 7.17 13.51 6.68
C VAL A 99 8.33 12.56 6.37
N GLY A 100 8.68 11.70 7.34
CA GLY A 100 9.62 10.59 7.17
C GLY A 100 8.92 9.28 6.82
N ASP A 101 9.73 8.26 6.56
CA ASP A 101 9.23 6.94 6.16
C ASP A 101 8.68 6.18 7.38
N LEU A 102 7.53 5.53 7.21
CA LEU A 102 6.93 4.67 8.22
C LEU A 102 6.86 3.24 7.69
N THR A 103 7.44 2.30 8.43
CA THR A 103 7.33 0.87 8.13
C THR A 103 6.54 0.16 9.22
N LEU A 104 5.49 -0.54 8.80
CA LEU A 104 4.58 -1.30 9.65
C LEU A 104 4.80 -2.78 9.35
N VAL A 105 5.34 -3.50 10.34
CA VAL A 105 5.69 -4.92 10.20
C VAL A 105 4.81 -5.76 11.10
N VAL A 106 4.25 -6.84 10.55
CA VAL A 106 3.46 -7.80 11.32
C VAL A 106 3.99 -9.21 11.09
N ASN A 107 4.66 -9.74 12.10
CA ASN A 107 5.45 -10.96 11.97
C ASN A 107 4.64 -12.25 12.20
N ALA A 108 3.65 -12.24 13.11
CA ALA A 108 2.75 -13.37 13.39
C ALA A 108 1.50 -12.92 14.18
N GLY A 109 0.38 -13.66 14.09
CA GLY A 109 -0.84 -13.43 14.88
C GLY A 109 -2.08 -13.12 14.05
N THR A 110 -3.09 -12.49 14.66
CA THR A 110 -4.24 -11.92 13.93
C THR A 110 -3.99 -10.42 13.76
N TRP A 111 -4.10 -9.92 12.54
CA TRP A 111 -3.99 -8.48 12.28
C TRP A 111 -5.22 -7.76 12.81
N PRO A 112 -5.09 -6.49 13.20
CA PRO A 112 -6.23 -5.67 13.60
C PRO A 112 -7.27 -5.58 12.49
N ASN A 113 -8.50 -5.23 12.83
CA ASN A 113 -9.51 -4.91 11.83
C ASN A 113 -9.07 -3.70 10.98
N ASN A 114 -8.28 -2.78 11.56
CA ASN A 114 -7.65 -1.65 10.85
C ASN A 114 -6.27 -1.35 11.47
N VAL A 115 -5.18 -1.34 10.71
CA VAL A 115 -3.90 -0.85 11.26
C VAL A 115 -3.98 0.67 11.45
N ILE A 116 -4.33 1.39 10.39
CA ILE A 116 -4.62 2.82 10.44
C ILE A 116 -6.10 3.02 10.11
N LEU A 117 -6.83 3.73 10.97
CA LEU A 117 -8.14 4.29 10.64
C LEU A 117 -8.03 5.80 10.55
N VAL A 118 -8.50 6.33 9.42
CA VAL A 118 -8.76 7.75 9.24
C VAL A 118 -10.29 7.92 9.29
N PRO A 119 -10.89 8.15 10.47
CA PRO A 119 -12.34 8.32 10.60
C PRO A 119 -12.85 9.58 9.88
N THR A 120 -14.16 9.72 9.76
CA THR A 120 -14.80 10.94 9.23
C THR A 120 -14.32 12.19 10.00
N GLY A 121 -13.91 13.23 9.26
CA GLY A 121 -13.30 14.44 9.83
C GLY A 121 -11.79 14.34 10.06
N GLY A 122 -11.23 13.13 10.05
CA GLY A 122 -9.79 12.88 10.12
C GLY A 122 -9.07 13.04 8.78
N GLN A 123 -7.77 13.31 8.85
CA GLN A 123 -6.90 13.43 7.69
C GLN A 123 -5.52 12.79 7.94
N LEU A 124 -5.11 11.90 7.05
CA LEU A 124 -3.72 11.43 6.94
C LEU A 124 -3.03 12.14 5.77
N VAL A 125 -1.90 12.78 6.00
CA VAL A 125 -1.03 13.37 4.97
C VAL A 125 0.29 12.62 4.97
N GLN A 126 0.49 11.76 3.99
CA GLN A 126 1.73 11.03 3.81
C GLN A 126 2.64 11.74 2.81
N LYS A 127 3.78 12.25 3.28
CA LYS A 127 4.89 12.78 2.47
C LYS A 127 6.08 11.85 2.37
N GLY A 128 6.41 11.12 3.45
CA GLY A 128 7.39 10.04 3.41
C GLY A 128 6.82 8.74 2.82
N ASN A 129 7.61 7.69 2.72
CA ASN A 129 7.14 6.38 2.28
C ASN A 129 6.36 5.68 3.39
N LEU A 130 5.32 4.94 3.03
CA LEU A 130 4.57 4.08 3.95
C LEU A 130 4.71 2.64 3.47
N ASN A 131 5.33 1.80 4.28
CA ASN A 131 5.61 0.40 3.94
C ASN A 131 4.82 -0.53 4.86
N PHE A 132 4.02 -1.42 4.28
CA PHE A 132 3.38 -2.53 4.98
C PHE A 132 4.12 -3.82 4.66
N VAL A 133 4.54 -4.54 5.69
CA VAL A 133 5.17 -5.87 5.55
C VAL A 133 4.37 -6.86 6.39
N GLY A 134 3.62 -7.73 5.71
CA GLY A 134 2.84 -8.78 6.35
C GLY A 134 3.45 -10.16 6.18
N GLY A 135 3.73 -10.85 7.29
CA GLY A 135 4.09 -12.26 7.31
C GLY A 135 2.88 -13.19 7.37
N ASN A 136 3.05 -14.36 8.02
CA ASN A 136 2.07 -15.45 8.19
C ASN A 136 0.92 -15.14 9.18
N ALA A 137 0.45 -13.89 9.29
CA ALA A 137 -0.63 -13.54 10.21
C ALA A 137 -2.02 -13.73 9.55
N ARG A 138 -3.03 -14.22 10.28
CA ARG A 138 -4.41 -14.34 9.76
C ARG A 138 -5.06 -12.96 9.71
N TYR A 139 -5.47 -12.52 8.52
CA TYR A 139 -6.03 -11.20 8.28
C TYR A 139 -7.56 -11.27 8.17
N ALA A 140 -8.28 -10.40 8.87
CA ALA A 140 -9.71 -10.15 8.64
C ALA A 140 -10.00 -8.67 8.35
N GLY A 141 -8.99 -7.80 8.50
CA GLY A 141 -9.10 -6.34 8.43
C GLY A 141 -8.37 -5.71 7.26
N SER A 142 -8.23 -4.38 7.33
CA SER A 142 -7.51 -3.56 6.35
C SER A 142 -6.21 -2.98 6.90
N GLY A 143 -5.24 -2.73 6.03
CA GLY A 143 -4.03 -1.96 6.41
C GLY A 143 -4.42 -0.53 6.78
N ILE A 144 -5.01 0.19 5.84
CA ILE A 144 -5.56 1.54 6.06
C ILE A 144 -7.05 1.50 5.75
N THR A 145 -7.88 1.98 6.68
CA THR A 145 -9.28 2.28 6.40
C THR A 145 -9.47 3.79 6.39
N VAL A 146 -10.04 4.30 5.31
CA VAL A 146 -10.22 5.74 5.08
C VAL A 146 -11.71 6.06 5.02
N GLN A 147 -12.20 6.74 6.06
CA GLN A 147 -13.53 7.36 6.15
C GLN A 147 -13.46 8.89 6.05
N GLY A 148 -12.34 9.49 6.43
CA GLY A 148 -12.00 10.89 6.19
C GLY A 148 -11.20 11.08 4.90
N VAL A 149 -10.03 11.73 5.01
CA VAL A 149 -9.18 12.05 3.86
C VAL A 149 -7.78 11.46 4.02
N TYR A 150 -7.29 10.79 2.98
CA TYR A 150 -5.90 10.36 2.88
C TYR A 150 -5.23 11.06 1.69
N LYS A 151 -4.21 11.87 1.97
CA LYS A 151 -3.37 12.54 0.95
C LYS A 151 -2.01 11.85 0.89
N GLN A 152 -1.60 11.43 -0.29
CA GLN A 152 -0.36 10.72 -0.52
C GLN A 152 0.53 11.47 -1.51
N THR A 153 1.74 11.77 -1.06
CA THR A 153 2.84 12.36 -1.84
C THR A 153 4.10 11.49 -1.84
N GLY A 154 4.29 10.64 -0.83
CA GLY A 154 5.33 9.60 -0.83
C GLY A 154 4.83 8.25 -1.33
N ASN A 155 5.71 7.25 -1.40
CA ASN A 155 5.34 5.95 -1.97
C ASN A 155 4.62 5.07 -0.95
N LEU A 156 3.60 4.34 -1.39
CA LEU A 156 2.95 3.31 -0.61
C LEU A 156 3.45 1.96 -1.11
N LYS A 157 4.14 1.21 -0.25
CA LYS A 157 4.57 -0.16 -0.55
C LYS A 157 3.84 -1.14 0.35
N ALA A 158 3.35 -2.23 -0.22
CA ALA A 158 2.78 -3.33 0.56
C ALA A 158 3.33 -4.66 0.06
N VAL A 159 3.88 -5.46 0.97
CA VAL A 159 4.34 -6.81 0.66
C VAL A 159 3.70 -7.76 1.65
N SER A 160 2.97 -8.74 1.15
CA SER A 160 2.51 -9.87 1.95
C SER A 160 3.15 -11.17 1.49
N THR A 161 3.71 -11.90 2.44
CA THR A 161 4.32 -13.22 2.22
C THR A 161 3.66 -14.21 3.19
N GLY A 162 2.82 -15.11 2.69
CA GLY A 162 2.19 -16.13 3.53
C GLY A 162 0.87 -16.69 2.99
N ALA A 163 0.36 -17.71 3.68
CA ALA A 163 -0.87 -18.44 3.34
C ALA A 163 -2.17 -17.81 3.89
N THR A 164 -2.14 -16.52 4.24
CA THR A 164 -3.23 -15.85 4.94
C THR A 164 -3.77 -14.66 4.16
N ALA A 165 -5.10 -14.50 4.17
CA ALA A 165 -5.82 -13.68 3.20
C ALA A 165 -6.22 -12.30 3.74
N PHE A 166 -5.79 -11.18 3.13
CA PHE A 166 -6.20 -9.83 3.58
C PHE A 166 -7.62 -9.47 3.15
N GLY A 167 -8.25 -8.59 3.94
CA GLY A 167 -9.41 -7.82 3.50
C GLY A 167 -9.02 -6.84 2.39
N ALA A 168 -8.21 -5.82 2.70
CA ALA A 168 -7.58 -4.93 1.72
C ALA A 168 -6.34 -4.23 2.31
N VAL A 169 -5.33 -3.88 1.50
CA VAL A 169 -4.25 -2.98 1.98
C VAL A 169 -4.82 -1.61 2.27
N VAL A 170 -5.61 -1.06 1.35
CA VAL A 170 -6.35 0.19 1.53
C VAL A 170 -7.85 -0.07 1.32
N GLN A 171 -8.64 0.21 2.34
CA GLN A 171 -10.09 0.21 2.28
C GLN A 171 -10.62 1.65 2.31
N LEU A 172 -11.32 2.04 1.24
CA LEU A 172 -11.99 3.33 1.13
C LEU A 172 -13.45 3.18 1.56
N ASP A 173 -13.68 3.51 2.83
CA ASP A 173 -14.95 3.37 3.52
C ASP A 173 -15.59 4.75 3.69
N GLN A 174 -16.31 5.26 2.68
CA GLN A 174 -16.84 6.65 2.63
C GLN A 174 -15.79 7.75 2.43
N GLY A 175 -14.52 7.50 2.72
CA GLY A 175 -13.45 8.49 2.61
C GLY A 175 -12.88 8.70 1.21
N THR A 176 -11.98 9.67 1.11
CA THR A 176 -11.30 10.00 -0.15
C THR A 176 -9.80 9.80 -0.04
N TRP A 177 -9.22 9.13 -1.03
CA TRP A 177 -7.78 9.07 -1.23
C TRP A 177 -7.36 9.96 -2.39
N LEU A 178 -6.41 10.86 -2.14
CA LEU A 178 -5.82 11.78 -3.11
C LEU A 178 -4.34 11.42 -3.24
N GLN A 179 -3.94 10.82 -4.35
CA GLN A 179 -2.54 10.48 -4.64
C GLN A 179 -1.97 11.46 -5.67
N ASP A 180 -0.85 12.08 -5.33
CA ASP A 180 -0.16 13.02 -6.22
C ASP A 180 0.70 12.33 -7.29
N THR A 181 1.08 13.07 -8.33
CA THR A 181 1.79 12.56 -9.52
C THR A 181 3.16 11.97 -9.20
N GLY A 182 3.84 12.47 -8.16
CA GLY A 182 5.14 11.98 -7.72
C GLY A 182 5.11 10.75 -6.81
N ALA A 183 3.91 10.30 -6.38
CA ALA A 183 3.75 9.18 -5.47
C ALA A 183 3.48 7.88 -6.24
N SER A 184 4.09 6.76 -5.84
CA SER A 184 3.75 5.43 -6.37
C SER A 184 2.97 4.57 -5.37
N VAL A 185 2.24 3.59 -5.90
CA VAL A 185 1.65 2.49 -5.13
C VAL A 185 2.23 1.17 -5.66
N ASP A 186 3.03 0.49 -4.85
CA ASP A 186 3.70 -0.76 -5.21
C ASP A 186 3.26 -1.88 -4.26
N MET A 187 2.42 -2.79 -4.75
CA MET A 187 1.88 -3.89 -3.93
C MET A 187 2.28 -5.25 -4.50
N GLN A 188 2.83 -6.11 -3.65
CA GLN A 188 3.03 -7.53 -3.92
C GLN A 188 2.23 -8.33 -2.90
N LEU A 189 1.18 -9.00 -3.37
CA LEU A 189 0.12 -9.49 -2.51
C LEU A 189 -0.15 -10.97 -2.74
N SER A 190 -0.14 -11.73 -1.65
CA SER A 190 -0.66 -13.09 -1.58
C SER A 190 -2.00 -13.08 -0.82
N LEU A 191 -2.99 -13.77 -1.39
CA LEU A 191 -4.36 -13.99 -0.87
C LEU A 191 -5.17 -12.73 -0.49
N SER A 192 -4.95 -11.61 -1.16
CA SER A 192 -5.36 -10.29 -0.63
C SER A 192 -5.96 -9.38 -1.68
N ASN A 193 -6.77 -8.40 -1.24
CA ASN A 193 -7.10 -7.26 -2.08
C ASN A 193 -6.08 -6.14 -1.91
N GLY A 194 -5.75 -5.43 -3.00
CA GLY A 194 -4.94 -4.22 -2.93
C GLY A 194 -5.77 -3.06 -2.36
N VAL A 195 -6.71 -2.58 -3.18
CA VAL A 195 -7.58 -1.46 -2.85
C VAL A 195 -9.03 -1.89 -2.95
N SER A 196 -9.81 -1.65 -1.89
CA SER A 196 -11.24 -2.00 -1.82
C SER A 196 -12.08 -0.77 -1.51
N PHE A 197 -13.09 -0.52 -2.34
CA PHE A 197 -14.07 0.54 -2.14
C PHE A 197 -15.30 -0.09 -1.51
N THR A 198 -15.75 0.33 -0.34
CA THR A 198 -16.82 -0.38 0.38
C THR A 198 -18.10 0.45 0.51
N ASN A 199 -18.06 1.63 1.16
CA ASN A 199 -19.29 2.38 1.51
C ASN A 199 -19.36 3.84 1.00
N GLY A 200 -18.53 4.27 0.07
CA GLY A 200 -18.59 5.63 -0.49
C GLY A 200 -17.24 6.13 -0.95
N GLY A 201 -16.23 5.28 -0.76
CA GLY A 201 -14.86 5.54 -1.12
C GLY A 201 -14.70 6.16 -2.50
N SER A 202 -13.82 7.13 -2.58
CA SER A 202 -13.36 7.70 -3.84
C SER A 202 -11.85 7.78 -3.87
N TRP A 203 -11.28 7.57 -5.05
CA TRP A 203 -9.84 7.67 -5.27
C TRP A 203 -9.54 8.53 -6.48
N LEU A 204 -8.79 9.62 -6.27
CA LEU A 204 -8.12 10.34 -7.33
C LEU A 204 -6.65 9.91 -7.37
N GLN A 205 -6.32 9.08 -8.36
CA GLN A 205 -4.99 8.52 -8.55
C GLN A 205 -4.24 9.28 -9.64
N LYS A 206 -3.25 10.09 -9.25
CA LYS A 206 -2.40 10.80 -10.24
C LYS A 206 -1.05 10.14 -10.53
N GLY A 207 -0.43 9.53 -9.53
CA GLY A 207 0.85 8.83 -9.69
C GLY A 207 0.67 7.35 -10.06
N ASP A 208 1.77 6.63 -10.27
CA ASP A 208 1.73 5.29 -10.85
C ASP A 208 1.35 4.19 -9.86
N ILE A 209 0.79 3.10 -10.38
CA ILE A 209 0.43 1.89 -9.64
C ILE A 209 1.15 0.69 -10.26
N ASN A 210 1.81 -0.11 -9.44
CA ASN A 210 2.25 -1.46 -9.77
C ASN A 210 1.68 -2.45 -8.74
N MET A 211 0.84 -3.38 -9.18
CA MET A 211 0.27 -4.40 -8.30
C MET A 211 0.55 -5.80 -8.86
N LYS A 212 1.16 -6.65 -8.04
CA LYS A 212 1.40 -8.05 -8.32
C LYS A 212 0.59 -8.90 -7.35
N LEU A 213 -0.46 -9.54 -7.86
CA LEU A 213 -1.28 -10.50 -7.13
C LEU A 213 -0.75 -11.90 -7.48
N ASP A 214 0.39 -12.22 -6.88
CA ASP A 214 1.08 -13.48 -7.09
C ASP A 214 0.65 -14.48 -6.03
N GLN A 215 0.09 -15.60 -6.45
CA GLN A 215 -0.42 -16.66 -5.58
C GLN A 215 -1.64 -16.28 -4.73
N SER A 216 -2.35 -15.19 -5.04
CA SER A 216 -3.57 -14.84 -4.31
C SER A 216 -4.79 -15.59 -4.81
N SER A 217 -5.16 -16.69 -4.14
CA SER A 217 -6.49 -17.25 -4.33
C SER A 217 -7.56 -16.19 -4.01
N ASN A 218 -8.33 -15.81 -5.02
CA ASN A 218 -9.46 -14.87 -4.94
C ASN A 218 -9.11 -13.42 -4.55
N GLY A 219 -7.85 -12.99 -4.70
CA GLY A 219 -7.46 -11.60 -4.48
C GLY A 219 -7.92 -10.67 -5.62
N VAL A 220 -8.21 -9.41 -5.29
CA VAL A 220 -8.58 -8.36 -6.26
C VAL A 220 -7.66 -7.14 -6.11
N ALA A 221 -6.96 -6.74 -7.16
CA ALA A 221 -6.07 -5.58 -7.10
C ALA A 221 -6.84 -4.30 -6.76
N CYS A 222 -7.94 -4.07 -7.48
CA CYS A 222 -8.86 -2.95 -7.29
C CYS A 222 -10.31 -3.41 -7.33
N LEU A 223 -11.01 -3.38 -6.19
CA LEU A 223 -12.43 -3.74 -6.07
C LEU A 223 -13.32 -2.50 -5.92
N VAL A 224 -13.93 -2.05 -7.01
CA VAL A 224 -14.82 -0.88 -7.03
C VAL A 224 -16.28 -1.32 -6.90
N LYS A 225 -16.88 -1.08 -5.74
CA LYS A 225 -18.26 -1.45 -5.41
C LYS A 225 -19.31 -0.43 -5.93
N PRO A 226 -20.62 -0.68 -5.72
CA PRO A 226 -21.70 0.16 -6.24
C PRO A 226 -21.60 1.62 -5.82
N ASN A 227 -21.85 2.56 -6.74
CA ASN A 227 -21.87 4.02 -6.47
C ASN A 227 -20.53 4.57 -5.94
N LYS A 228 -19.40 3.99 -6.33
CA LYS A 228 -18.04 4.43 -5.96
C LYS A 228 -17.30 4.94 -7.19
N VAL A 229 -16.34 5.85 -6.99
CA VAL A 229 -15.62 6.48 -8.10
C VAL A 229 -14.12 6.28 -7.94
N TRP A 230 -13.52 5.67 -8.95
CA TRP A 230 -12.09 5.68 -9.15
C TRP A 230 -11.75 6.53 -10.38
N VAL A 231 -10.99 7.60 -10.16
CA VAL A 231 -10.42 8.45 -11.22
C VAL A 231 -8.94 8.15 -11.33
N GLN A 232 -8.55 7.52 -12.43
CA GLN A 232 -7.19 7.08 -12.72
C GLN A 232 -6.56 8.00 -13.76
N GLN A 233 -5.48 8.69 -13.40
CA GLN A 233 -4.69 9.53 -14.29
C GLN A 233 -3.28 8.99 -14.53
N GLY A 234 -2.64 8.43 -13.49
CA GLY A 234 -1.31 7.82 -13.60
C GLY A 234 -1.36 6.43 -14.24
N ARG A 235 -0.21 5.87 -14.60
CA ARG A 235 -0.13 4.54 -15.23
C ARG A 235 -0.48 3.44 -14.23
N VAL A 236 -1.11 2.38 -14.74
CA VAL A 236 -1.39 1.17 -13.97
C VAL A 236 -0.69 -0.02 -14.60
N SER A 237 0.02 -0.79 -13.78
CA SER A 237 0.62 -2.07 -14.13
C SER A 237 0.11 -3.13 -13.18
N MET A 238 -0.47 -4.21 -13.70
CA MET A 238 -0.99 -5.31 -12.88
C MET A 238 -0.48 -6.65 -13.38
N THR A 239 -0.22 -7.57 -12.46
CA THR A 239 0.00 -8.98 -12.77
C THR A 239 -0.88 -9.83 -11.88
N THR A 240 -1.64 -10.76 -12.47
CA THR A 240 -2.57 -11.64 -11.75
C THR A 240 -2.24 -13.10 -12.00
N SER A 241 -2.28 -13.90 -10.93
CA SER A 241 -2.21 -15.36 -10.94
C SER A 241 -3.04 -15.99 -9.82
N ASN A 242 -3.23 -17.30 -9.88
CA ASN A 242 -3.89 -18.16 -8.91
C ASN A 242 -5.34 -17.74 -8.59
N PHE A 243 -6.21 -17.64 -9.59
CA PHE A 243 -7.62 -17.23 -9.42
C PHE A 243 -7.80 -15.81 -8.86
N SER A 244 -6.92 -14.89 -9.23
CA SER A 244 -7.04 -13.48 -8.86
C SER A 244 -7.66 -12.63 -9.97
N VAL A 245 -8.12 -11.43 -9.60
CA VAL A 245 -8.70 -10.45 -10.52
C VAL A 245 -7.90 -9.15 -10.43
N GLY A 246 -7.58 -8.53 -11.57
CA GLY A 246 -6.93 -7.22 -11.60
C GLY A 246 -7.90 -6.15 -11.11
N ILE A 247 -8.86 -5.79 -11.95
CA ILE A 247 -9.91 -4.82 -11.63
C ILE A 247 -11.26 -5.54 -11.55
N SER A 248 -11.97 -5.36 -10.45
CA SER A 248 -13.37 -5.80 -10.30
C SER A 248 -14.28 -4.60 -10.11
N LEU A 249 -15.24 -4.40 -11.02
CA LEU A 249 -16.21 -3.31 -10.96
C LEU A 249 -17.62 -3.88 -10.76
N ASN A 250 -18.22 -3.66 -9.61
CA ASN A 250 -19.59 -4.07 -9.32
C ASN A 250 -20.47 -2.81 -9.20
N THR A 251 -21.13 -2.41 -10.29
CA THR A 251 -21.93 -1.17 -10.43
C THR A 251 -21.22 0.13 -9.98
N GLY A 252 -19.89 0.10 -9.92
CA GLY A 252 -19.03 1.26 -9.68
C GLY A 252 -18.75 2.06 -10.95
N LYS A 253 -18.16 3.25 -10.77
CA LYS A 253 -17.67 4.12 -11.84
C LYS A 253 -16.15 4.11 -11.87
N TRP A 254 -15.58 3.80 -13.03
CA TRP A 254 -14.17 3.97 -13.30
C TRP A 254 -13.97 4.97 -14.45
N GLN A 255 -13.19 6.01 -14.18
CA GLN A 255 -12.74 6.98 -15.18
C GLN A 255 -11.23 6.89 -15.35
N GLY A 256 -10.76 6.46 -16.52
CA GLY A 256 -9.35 6.21 -16.78
C GLY A 256 -8.76 7.10 -17.87
N PHE A 257 -7.67 7.79 -17.57
CA PHE A 257 -6.97 8.69 -18.49
C PHE A 257 -5.54 8.23 -18.80
N GLY A 258 -4.89 7.52 -17.89
CA GLY A 258 -3.55 6.96 -18.11
C GLY A 258 -3.58 5.56 -18.69
N ASP A 259 -2.43 5.08 -19.15
CA ASP A 259 -2.27 3.74 -19.69
C ASP A 259 -2.39 2.64 -18.62
N ILE A 260 -2.97 1.52 -19.00
CA ILE A 260 -3.08 0.31 -18.19
C ILE A 260 -2.45 -0.86 -18.93
N ASN A 261 -1.57 -1.57 -18.23
CA ASN A 261 -1.00 -2.83 -18.70
C ASN A 261 -1.31 -3.91 -17.67
N MET A 262 -1.85 -5.04 -18.12
CA MET A 262 -2.13 -6.18 -17.28
C MET A 262 -1.53 -7.44 -17.88
N ASN A 263 -0.93 -8.27 -17.03
CA ASN A 263 -0.47 -9.60 -17.40
C ASN A 263 -1.20 -10.66 -16.58
N VAL A 264 -1.93 -11.55 -17.25
CA VAL A 264 -2.71 -12.64 -16.63
C VAL A 264 -1.97 -13.95 -16.88
N LEU A 265 -1.47 -14.56 -15.80
CA LEU A 265 -0.51 -15.66 -15.90
C LEU A 265 -1.13 -17.05 -15.99
N ASP A 266 -2.42 -17.21 -15.66
CA ASP A 266 -3.13 -18.48 -15.74
C ASP A 266 -4.59 -18.34 -16.18
N SER A 267 -5.20 -19.47 -16.53
CA SER A 267 -6.58 -19.54 -17.00
C SER A 267 -7.63 -19.35 -15.92
N GLY A 268 -7.27 -19.52 -14.64
CA GLY A 268 -8.17 -19.33 -13.50
C GLY A 268 -8.35 -17.87 -13.10
N SER A 269 -7.44 -17.01 -13.54
CA SER A 269 -7.40 -15.58 -13.20
C SER A 269 -8.01 -14.71 -14.29
N ASP A 270 -8.44 -13.52 -13.90
CA ASP A 270 -9.00 -12.50 -14.79
C ASP A 270 -8.27 -11.17 -14.67
N SER A 271 -8.26 -10.42 -15.77
CA SER A 271 -7.74 -9.05 -15.80
C SER A 271 -8.79 -8.07 -15.28
N ILE A 272 -9.98 -8.09 -15.88
CA ILE A 272 -11.08 -7.18 -15.57
C ILE A 272 -12.37 -7.99 -15.46
N SER A 273 -13.06 -7.88 -14.34
CA SER A 273 -14.38 -8.48 -14.09
C SER A 273 -15.39 -7.40 -13.77
N CYS A 274 -16.56 -7.46 -14.42
CA CYS A 274 -17.52 -6.37 -14.34
C CYS A 274 -18.97 -6.83 -14.28
N TYR A 275 -19.71 -6.22 -13.36
CA TYR A 275 -21.14 -6.41 -13.17
C TYR A 275 -21.85 -5.06 -13.24
N ASN A 276 -22.45 -4.77 -14.40
CA ASN A 276 -23.17 -3.52 -14.72
C ASN A 276 -22.45 -2.21 -14.30
N PRO A 277 -21.16 -2.01 -14.62
CA PRO A 277 -20.41 -0.81 -14.23
C PRO A 277 -20.67 0.37 -15.17
N THR A 278 -20.24 1.56 -14.76
CA THR A 278 -20.00 2.68 -15.68
C THR A 278 -18.50 2.81 -15.91
N VAL A 279 -18.05 2.64 -17.16
CA VAL A 279 -16.62 2.65 -17.51
C VAL A 279 -16.37 3.68 -18.61
N ASP A 280 -15.55 4.67 -18.28
CA ASP A 280 -15.18 5.77 -19.17
C ASP A 280 -13.66 5.87 -19.20
N VAL A 281 -13.04 5.16 -20.13
CA VAL A 281 -11.58 5.05 -20.23
C VAL A 281 -11.13 5.63 -21.56
N VAL A 282 -10.37 6.72 -21.48
CA VAL A 282 -9.72 7.41 -22.59
C VAL A 282 -8.29 6.91 -22.81
N GLY A 283 -7.63 6.46 -21.74
CA GLY A 283 -6.29 5.86 -21.80
C GLY A 283 -6.26 4.50 -22.50
N ARG A 284 -5.08 4.04 -22.91
CA ARG A 284 -4.94 2.70 -23.52
C ARG A 284 -5.04 1.62 -22.43
N VAL A 285 -5.85 0.60 -22.66
CA VAL A 285 -5.87 -0.61 -21.83
C VAL A 285 -5.33 -1.79 -22.62
N LEU A 286 -4.23 -2.37 -22.17
CA LEU A 286 -3.62 -3.56 -22.75
C LEU A 286 -3.63 -4.70 -21.73
N VAL A 287 -4.24 -5.81 -22.12
CA VAL A 287 -4.26 -7.05 -21.34
C VAL A 287 -3.53 -8.14 -22.11
N GLN A 288 -2.51 -8.74 -21.52
CA GLN A 288 -1.85 -9.93 -22.02
C GLN A 288 -2.38 -11.15 -21.26
N LYS A 289 -2.94 -12.14 -21.96
CA LYS A 289 -3.45 -13.39 -21.39
C LYS A 289 -3.21 -14.51 -22.39
N ASN A 290 -2.60 -15.62 -21.96
CA ASN A 290 -2.34 -16.80 -22.80
C ASN A 290 -1.61 -16.47 -24.14
N ASN A 291 -0.55 -15.66 -24.10
CA ASN A 291 0.21 -15.19 -25.28
C ASN A 291 -0.60 -14.39 -26.32
N ALA A 292 -1.81 -13.94 -25.96
CA ALA A 292 -2.62 -13.04 -26.77
C ALA A 292 -2.78 -11.70 -26.05
N CYS A 293 -3.00 -10.66 -26.84
CA CYS A 293 -3.24 -9.32 -26.34
C CYS A 293 -4.68 -8.90 -26.59
N TYR A 294 -5.22 -8.14 -25.65
CA TYR A 294 -6.59 -7.63 -25.69
C TYR A 294 -6.61 -6.16 -25.28
N THR A 295 -7.60 -5.44 -25.81
CA THR A 295 -7.93 -4.08 -25.39
C THR A 295 -9.34 -4.02 -24.82
N LEU A 296 -9.60 -3.05 -23.96
CA LEU A 296 -10.93 -2.79 -23.42
C LEU A 296 -11.83 -2.14 -24.46
N LEU A 297 -13.08 -2.60 -24.56
CA LEU A 297 -14.13 -1.94 -25.34
C LEU A 297 -14.91 -0.97 -24.45
N VAL A 298 -14.82 0.32 -24.73
CA VAL A 298 -15.60 1.38 -24.08
C VAL A 298 -16.76 1.83 -24.97
N PRO A 299 -17.87 2.37 -24.42
CA PRO A 299 -18.09 2.75 -23.01
C PRO A 299 -18.99 1.82 -22.16
N ALA A 300 -19.53 0.71 -22.70
CA ALA A 300 -20.70 0.09 -22.05
C ALA A 300 -20.44 -1.20 -21.25
N ARG A 301 -19.33 -1.93 -21.46
CA ARG A 301 -19.04 -3.21 -20.78
C ARG A 301 -17.55 -3.43 -20.72
N CYS A 302 -17.04 -4.11 -19.68
CA CYS A 302 -15.63 -4.50 -19.60
C CYS A 302 -15.29 -5.68 -20.53
N ALA A 303 -15.83 -5.65 -21.75
CA ALA A 303 -15.54 -6.63 -22.77
C ALA A 303 -14.14 -6.38 -23.31
N LEU A 304 -13.38 -7.45 -23.42
CA LEU A 304 -12.05 -7.44 -24.01
C LEU A 304 -12.14 -7.86 -25.48
N LYS A 305 -11.52 -7.08 -26.36
CA LYS A 305 -11.38 -7.40 -27.78
C LYS A 305 -9.94 -7.78 -28.08
N PRO A 306 -9.68 -8.87 -28.85
CA PRO A 306 -8.34 -9.18 -29.32
C PRO A 306 -7.69 -7.98 -30.03
N THR A 307 -6.39 -7.79 -29.78
CA THR A 307 -5.56 -6.75 -30.41
C THR A 307 -4.15 -7.28 -30.64
N PHE A 308 -3.36 -6.58 -31.44
CA PHE A 308 -1.95 -6.92 -31.63
C PHE A 308 -1.17 -6.72 -30.34
N CYS A 309 -0.27 -7.64 -30.04
CA CYS A 309 0.71 -7.42 -28.99
C CYS A 309 1.73 -6.39 -29.46
N PRO A 310 1.88 -5.25 -28.78
CA PRO A 310 2.97 -4.34 -29.07
C PRO A 310 4.29 -5.09 -28.85
N ALA A 311 5.23 -4.87 -29.78
CA ALA A 311 6.58 -5.43 -29.75
C ALA A 311 7.40 -4.88 -28.57
#